data_AF-A0A529M4N5-F1
#
_entry.id   AF-A0A529M4N5-F1
#
_cell.length_a   1.000
_cell.length_b   1.000
_cell.length_c   1.000
_cell.angle_alpha   90.00
_cell.angle_beta   90.00
_cell.angle_gamma   90.00
#
_symmetry.space_group_name_H-M   'P 1'
#
loop_
_entity.id
_entity.type
_entity.pdbx_description
1 polymer ?
#
loop_
_entity_poly.entity_id
_entity_poly.type
_entity_poly.pdbx_seq_one_letter_code
_entity_poly.pdbx_strand_id
1 'polypeptide(L)'
;KYLEDLKDPEKAKLFDIDGNGKADLYGCEPGWGCERVIEHQLDAYGLRDTVEEKQGGYFAIIPDAIERIKAGKPTLYYTWTPLWVSAILRPGKEVVWLNVKNTSLPDAETGNTVVEGLGNLGFAVNDQKIIANTTWLKANPKAKKFFELVQIPIADVNAENQKVANGEKSNEQIMKHATDWIAAHHADWEKWIAEAKAAK
;
A
#
# COMPACT_ATOMS: atom_id res chain seq x y z
N LYS A 1 -10.90 14.43 -8.55
CA LYS A 1 -11.38 14.70 -7.18
C LYS A 1 -10.13 14.92 -6.34
N TYR A 2 -10.07 15.97 -5.54
CA TYR A 2 -8.85 16.33 -4.82
C TYR A 2 -9.02 16.17 -3.32
N LEU A 3 -7.96 15.76 -2.62
CA LEU A 3 -7.96 15.68 -1.16
C LEU A 3 -8.22 17.07 -0.55
N GLU A 4 -7.70 18.12 -1.17
CA GLU A 4 -7.88 19.51 -0.74
C GLU A 4 -9.31 20.02 -0.88
N ASP A 5 -10.20 19.28 -1.54
CA ASP A 5 -11.64 19.59 -1.52
C ASP A 5 -12.22 19.41 -0.10
N LEU A 6 -11.57 18.64 0.78
CA LEU A 6 -11.96 18.45 2.19
C LEU A 6 -11.60 19.64 3.09
N LYS A 7 -11.01 20.72 2.56
CA LYS A 7 -10.93 22.00 3.28
C LYS A 7 -12.30 22.60 3.58
N ASP A 8 -13.28 22.26 2.75
CA ASP A 8 -14.67 22.63 2.94
C ASP A 8 -15.26 21.76 4.07
N PRO A 9 -15.61 22.35 5.24
CA PRO A 9 -16.12 21.59 6.38
C PRO A 9 -17.38 20.79 6.05
N GLU A 10 -18.24 21.27 5.16
CA GLU A 10 -19.47 20.55 4.77
C GLU A 10 -19.15 19.28 3.99
N LYS A 11 -18.06 19.27 3.21
CA LYS A 11 -17.59 18.06 2.52
C LYS A 11 -16.85 17.13 3.47
N ALA A 12 -16.03 17.67 4.36
CA ALA A 12 -15.31 16.87 5.35
C ALA A 12 -16.28 16.12 6.28
N LYS A 13 -17.34 16.80 6.73
CA LYS A 13 -18.39 16.25 7.59
C LYS A 13 -19.10 15.03 6.99
N LEU A 14 -19.07 14.83 5.68
CA LEU A 14 -19.59 13.60 5.07
C LEU A 14 -18.84 12.35 5.55
N PHE A 15 -17.58 12.50 5.94
CA PHE A 15 -16.68 11.45 6.40
C PHE A 15 -16.47 11.45 7.92
N ASP A 16 -17.24 12.27 8.66
CA ASP A 16 -17.22 12.33 10.12
C ASP A 16 -17.92 11.10 10.71
N ILE A 17 -17.19 10.36 11.54
CA ILE A 17 -17.59 9.09 12.14
C ILE A 17 -17.93 9.26 13.62
N ASP A 18 -17.21 10.14 14.32
CA ASP A 18 -17.32 10.32 15.76
C ASP A 18 -18.19 11.53 16.18
N GLY A 19 -18.58 12.37 15.22
CA GLY A 19 -19.45 13.52 15.38
C GLY A 19 -18.73 14.81 15.77
N ASN A 20 -17.40 14.87 15.68
CA ASN A 20 -16.61 16.03 16.08
C ASN A 20 -16.51 17.13 15.00
N GLY A 21 -17.06 16.88 13.80
CA GLY A 21 -17.11 17.81 12.68
C GLY A 21 -15.95 17.67 11.69
N LYS A 22 -14.99 16.77 11.90
CA LYS A 22 -13.87 16.48 10.99
C LYS A 22 -14.09 15.17 10.25
N ALA A 23 -13.48 15.04 9.08
CA ALA A 23 -13.37 13.77 8.37
C ALA A 23 -12.41 12.84 9.10
N ASP A 24 -12.86 11.62 9.43
CA ASP A 24 -12.00 10.55 9.90
C ASP A 24 -11.31 9.85 8.72
N LEU A 25 -10.01 10.07 8.56
CA LEU A 25 -9.17 9.30 7.65
C LEU A 25 -8.70 8.03 8.38
N TYR A 26 -9.17 6.84 8.00
CA TYR A 26 -8.54 5.59 8.45
C TYR A 26 -7.09 5.55 7.95
N GLY A 27 -6.16 5.78 8.87
CA GLY A 27 -4.78 6.10 8.55
C GLY A 27 -3.82 4.92 8.74
N CYS A 28 -2.59 5.25 9.09
CA CYS A 28 -1.50 4.34 9.31
C CYS A 28 -1.29 3.96 10.77
N GLU A 29 -0.51 2.89 10.95
CA GLU A 29 -0.01 2.54 12.28
C GLU A 29 1.06 3.55 12.71
N PRO A 30 1.05 3.99 13.98
CA PRO A 30 2.09 4.87 14.50
C PRO A 30 3.49 4.27 14.31
N GLY A 31 4.43 5.11 13.83
CA GLY A 31 5.79 4.75 13.49
C GLY A 31 5.99 4.28 12.05
N TRP A 32 4.94 4.08 11.26
CA TRP A 32 5.08 3.72 9.85
C TRP A 32 5.45 4.93 8.99
N GLY A 33 6.15 4.70 7.89
CA GLY A 33 6.52 5.78 6.95
C GLY A 33 5.30 6.53 6.40
N CYS A 34 4.17 5.85 6.22
CA CYS A 34 2.96 6.46 5.70
C CYS A 34 2.26 7.40 6.68
N GLU A 35 2.35 7.18 8.01
CA GLU A 35 1.90 8.15 9.01
C GLU A 35 2.60 9.50 8.77
N ARG A 36 3.93 9.48 8.65
CA ARG A 36 4.72 10.70 8.47
C ARG A 36 4.29 11.47 7.22
N VAL A 37 3.96 10.77 6.14
CA VAL A 37 3.49 11.38 4.90
C VAL A 37 2.08 11.94 5.06
N ILE A 38 1.15 11.18 5.67
CA ILE A 38 -0.24 11.63 5.90
C ILE A 38 -0.25 12.88 6.76
N GLU A 39 0.39 12.83 7.93
CA GLU A 39 0.45 13.94 8.88
C GLU A 39 1.06 15.20 8.24
N HIS A 40 2.18 15.04 7.53
CA HIS A 40 2.79 16.14 6.76
C HIS A 40 1.85 16.72 5.71
N GLN A 41 1.10 15.87 4.99
CA GLN A 41 0.14 16.32 3.99
C GLN A 41 -1.05 17.04 4.61
N LEU A 42 -1.55 16.60 5.77
CA LEU A 42 -2.62 17.29 6.48
C LEU A 42 -2.21 18.73 6.86
N ASP A 43 -0.96 18.94 7.25
CA ASP A 43 -0.40 20.27 7.50
C ASP A 43 -0.16 21.06 6.20
N ALA A 44 0.60 20.50 5.27
CA ALA A 44 1.02 21.17 4.05
C ALA A 44 -0.17 21.56 3.16
N TYR A 45 -1.22 20.75 3.18
CA TYR A 45 -2.44 21.06 2.46
C TYR A 45 -3.44 21.85 3.29
N GLY A 46 -3.19 22.18 4.55
CA GLY A 46 -4.10 22.98 5.38
C GLY A 46 -5.44 22.29 5.62
N LEU A 47 -5.39 21.03 6.06
CA LEU A 47 -6.54 20.16 6.32
C LEU A 47 -6.77 19.88 7.80
N ARG A 48 -5.87 20.33 8.70
CA ARG A 48 -5.93 20.03 10.15
C ARG A 48 -7.23 20.47 10.84
N ASP A 49 -7.90 21.48 10.31
CA ASP A 49 -9.16 21.96 10.86
C ASP A 49 -10.34 21.04 10.50
N THR A 50 -10.22 20.24 9.43
CA THR A 50 -11.34 19.50 8.85
C THR A 50 -11.07 18.01 8.66
N VAL A 51 -9.84 17.53 8.78
CA VAL A 51 -9.49 16.12 8.61
C VAL A 51 -8.55 15.70 9.74
N GLU A 52 -8.78 14.51 10.28
CA GLU A 52 -7.89 13.89 11.24
C GLU A 52 -7.57 12.45 10.88
N GLU A 53 -6.36 12.03 11.22
CA GLU A 53 -5.91 10.66 11.01
C GLU A 53 -6.37 9.78 12.17
N LYS A 54 -7.25 8.83 11.88
CA LYS A 54 -7.61 7.74 12.78
C LYS A 54 -6.52 6.68 12.73
N GLN A 55 -5.57 6.79 13.66
CA GLN A 55 -4.44 5.89 13.78
C GLN A 55 -4.75 4.65 14.63
N GLY A 56 -4.00 3.58 14.40
CA GLY A 56 -4.07 2.32 15.12
C GLY A 56 -3.39 1.23 14.33
N GLY A 57 -3.41 -0.03 14.81
CA GLY A 57 -2.92 -1.14 13.99
C GLY A 57 -3.73 -1.19 12.69
N TYR A 58 -3.10 -0.95 11.54
CA TYR A 58 -3.81 -0.77 10.25
C TYR A 58 -4.81 -1.90 9.98
N PHE A 59 -4.36 -3.14 10.20
CA PHE A 59 -5.17 -4.34 9.99
C PHE A 59 -6.31 -4.53 11.01
N ALA A 60 -6.28 -3.80 12.13
CA ALA A 60 -7.37 -3.77 13.09
C ALA A 60 -8.44 -2.72 12.72
N ILE A 61 -8.06 -1.60 12.09
CA ILE A 61 -8.98 -0.50 11.78
C ILE A 61 -9.58 -0.57 10.38
N ILE A 62 -8.85 -1.11 9.38
CA ILE A 62 -9.31 -1.17 7.99
C ILE A 62 -10.57 -2.04 7.77
N PRO A 63 -10.85 -3.12 8.55
CA PRO A 63 -12.10 -3.87 8.40
C PRO A 63 -13.36 -3.02 8.63
N ASP A 64 -13.31 -2.06 9.57
CA ASP A 64 -14.42 -1.15 9.84
C ASP A 64 -14.68 -0.22 8.64
N ALA A 65 -13.62 0.34 8.04
CA ALA A 65 -13.74 1.13 6.82
C ALA A 65 -14.41 0.34 5.68
N ILE A 66 -14.02 -0.93 5.50
CA ILE A 66 -14.60 -1.81 4.49
C ILE A 66 -16.11 -2.01 4.72
N GLU A 67 -16.53 -2.33 5.94
CA GLU A 67 -17.94 -2.55 6.25
C GLU A 67 -18.78 -1.26 6.12
N ARG A 68 -18.22 -0.10 6.46
CA ARG A 68 -18.87 1.20 6.24
C ARG A 68 -19.09 1.47 4.75
N ILE A 69 -18.10 1.22 3.90
CA ILE A 69 -18.22 1.38 2.45
C ILE A 69 -19.27 0.42 1.89
N LYS A 70 -19.29 -0.85 2.31
CA LYS A 70 -20.32 -1.82 1.92
C LYS A 70 -21.72 -1.39 2.35
N ALA A 71 -21.85 -0.71 3.48
CA ALA A 71 -23.10 -0.13 3.96
C ALA A 71 -23.49 1.18 3.24
N GLY A 72 -22.73 1.62 2.23
CA GLY A 72 -22.99 2.84 1.47
C GLY A 72 -22.65 4.13 2.22
N LYS A 73 -21.87 4.05 3.31
CA LYS A 73 -21.47 5.22 4.10
C LYS A 73 -20.20 5.84 3.49
N PRO A 74 -20.14 7.18 3.32
CA PRO A 74 -18.90 7.83 2.91
C PRO A 74 -17.78 7.49 3.91
N THR A 75 -16.62 7.12 3.38
CA THR A 75 -15.47 6.68 4.17
C THR A 75 -14.20 7.15 3.48
N LEU A 76 -13.30 7.76 4.25
CA LEU A 76 -11.99 8.22 3.82
C LEU A 76 -10.94 7.29 4.44
N TYR A 77 -10.06 6.72 3.63
CA TYR A 77 -9.05 5.78 4.13
C TYR A 77 -7.77 5.84 3.30
N TYR A 78 -6.65 5.53 3.95
CA TYR A 78 -5.36 5.31 3.32
C TYR A 78 -5.19 3.82 2.95
N THR A 79 -4.55 3.56 1.82
CA THR A 79 -4.13 2.21 1.44
C THR A 79 -2.96 2.29 0.45
N TRP A 80 -2.35 1.14 0.18
CA TRP A 80 -1.25 1.00 -0.78
C TRP A 80 -1.44 -0.27 -1.62
N THR A 81 -0.65 -0.40 -2.68
CA THR A 81 -0.62 -1.60 -3.52
C THR A 81 0.82 -2.09 -3.64
N PRO A 82 1.09 -3.40 -3.50
CA PRO A 82 0.12 -4.49 -3.31
C PRO A 82 -0.40 -4.62 -1.87
N LEU A 83 -1.72 -4.85 -1.74
CA LEU A 83 -2.42 -5.16 -0.49
C LEU A 83 -3.78 -5.79 -0.78
N TRP A 84 -4.24 -6.71 0.07
CA TRP A 84 -5.55 -7.38 -0.07
C TRP A 84 -6.75 -6.43 -0.07
N VAL A 85 -6.63 -5.25 0.54
CA VAL A 85 -7.71 -4.25 0.59
C VAL A 85 -8.18 -3.88 -0.82
N SER A 86 -7.26 -3.74 -1.78
CA SER A 86 -7.60 -3.40 -3.17
C SER A 86 -8.32 -4.52 -3.93
N ALA A 87 -8.29 -5.77 -3.42
CA ALA A 87 -9.09 -6.86 -3.98
C ALA A 87 -10.58 -6.75 -3.57
N ILE A 88 -10.86 -6.08 -2.44
CA ILE A 88 -12.22 -5.89 -1.91
C ILE A 88 -12.77 -4.52 -2.34
N LEU A 89 -11.98 -3.47 -2.15
CA LEU A 89 -12.32 -2.09 -2.47
C LEU A 89 -11.63 -1.70 -3.77
N ARG A 90 -12.29 -1.93 -4.91
CA ARG A 90 -11.65 -1.78 -6.23
C ARG A 90 -11.81 -0.34 -6.74
N PRO A 91 -10.70 0.32 -7.15
CA PRO A 91 -10.77 1.62 -7.79
C PRO A 91 -11.68 1.61 -9.03
N GLY A 92 -12.54 2.62 -9.18
CA GLY A 92 -13.51 2.73 -10.26
C GLY A 92 -14.80 1.92 -10.07
N LYS A 93 -14.91 1.16 -8.97
CA LYS A 93 -16.14 0.46 -8.56
C LYS A 93 -16.59 0.94 -7.19
N GLU A 94 -16.08 0.32 -6.13
CA GLU A 94 -16.45 0.64 -4.75
C GLU A 94 -15.82 1.95 -4.28
N VAL A 95 -14.63 2.29 -4.81
CA VAL A 95 -13.81 3.42 -4.34
C VAL A 95 -13.16 4.17 -5.49
N VAL A 96 -12.63 5.36 -5.21
CA VAL A 96 -11.82 6.15 -6.15
C VAL A 96 -10.62 6.73 -5.40
N TRP A 97 -9.51 6.90 -6.11
CA TRP A 97 -8.36 7.63 -5.57
C TRP A 97 -8.66 9.13 -5.53
N LEU A 98 -8.22 9.79 -4.46
CA LEU A 98 -8.15 11.25 -4.39
C LEU A 98 -6.77 11.69 -4.85
N ASN A 99 -6.74 12.69 -5.74
CA ASN A 99 -5.48 13.31 -6.13
C ASN A 99 -5.11 14.43 -5.15
N VAL A 100 -3.84 14.81 -5.15
CA VAL A 100 -3.38 16.07 -4.56
C VAL A 100 -3.05 17.06 -5.67
N LYS A 101 -3.24 18.35 -5.43
CA LYS A 101 -2.98 19.41 -6.42
C LYS A 101 -1.49 19.60 -6.65
N ASN A 102 -0.68 19.43 -5.60
CA ASN A 102 0.78 19.52 -5.66
C ASN A 102 1.40 18.46 -4.75
N THR A 103 2.58 17.97 -5.11
CA THR A 103 3.35 17.03 -4.29
C THR A 103 3.93 17.74 -3.08
N SER A 104 3.68 17.21 -1.87
CA SER A 104 4.33 17.62 -0.64
C SER A 104 4.71 16.38 0.16
N LEU A 105 6.01 16.18 0.36
CA LEU A 105 6.60 15.04 1.06
C LEU A 105 7.39 15.53 2.29
N PRO A 106 7.45 14.75 3.38
CA PRO A 106 8.16 15.13 4.60
C PRO A 106 9.68 15.19 4.39
N ASP A 107 10.40 15.83 5.31
CA ASP A 107 11.87 15.78 5.42
C ASP A 107 12.66 16.15 4.15
N ALA A 108 12.10 17.05 3.34
CA ALA A 108 12.65 17.46 2.04
C ALA A 108 12.83 16.29 1.05
N GLU A 109 12.09 15.20 1.25
CA GLU A 109 12.03 14.10 0.30
C GLU A 109 11.48 14.58 -1.05
N THR A 110 11.96 13.94 -2.11
CA THR A 110 11.49 14.17 -3.47
C THR A 110 11.16 12.82 -4.11
N GLY A 111 10.11 12.76 -4.92
CA GLY A 111 9.74 11.53 -5.61
C GLY A 111 8.67 11.76 -6.66
N ASN A 112 8.58 10.85 -7.63
CA ASN A 112 7.44 10.83 -8.54
C ASN A 112 6.21 10.34 -7.76
N THR A 113 5.20 11.19 -7.67
CA THR A 113 3.91 10.86 -7.03
C THR A 113 2.78 10.73 -8.04
N VAL A 114 3.08 10.80 -9.33
CA VAL A 114 2.12 10.63 -10.42
C VAL A 114 2.12 9.16 -10.84
N VAL A 115 0.94 8.55 -10.78
CA VAL A 115 0.68 7.21 -11.30
C VAL A 115 -0.10 7.33 -12.60
N GLU A 116 0.37 6.66 -13.64
CA GLU A 116 -0.28 6.66 -14.95
C GLU A 116 -1.75 6.21 -14.84
N GLY A 117 -2.65 6.96 -15.46
CA GLY A 117 -4.10 6.71 -15.41
C GLY A 117 -4.80 7.08 -14.10
N LEU A 118 -4.07 7.35 -13.01
CA LEU A 118 -4.63 7.72 -11.70
C LEU A 118 -4.32 9.15 -11.27
N GLY A 119 -3.24 9.76 -11.77
CA GLY A 119 -2.83 11.13 -11.46
C GLY A 119 -1.88 11.23 -10.26
N ASN A 120 -1.77 12.43 -9.68
CA ASN A 120 -0.91 12.68 -8.52
C ASN A 120 -1.57 12.16 -7.25
N LEU A 121 -1.05 11.08 -6.67
CA LEU A 121 -1.60 10.46 -5.45
C LEU A 121 -0.97 11.02 -4.16
N GLY A 122 0.02 11.92 -4.27
CA GLY A 122 0.71 12.54 -3.13
C GLY A 122 1.77 11.66 -2.46
N PHE A 123 1.76 10.35 -2.70
CA PHE A 123 2.80 9.42 -2.20
C PHE A 123 3.80 9.10 -3.30
N ALA A 124 5.08 9.03 -2.95
CA ALA A 124 6.12 8.59 -3.88
C ALA A 124 5.88 7.14 -4.30
N VAL A 125 6.05 6.85 -5.59
CA VAL A 125 6.08 5.48 -6.08
C VAL A 125 7.27 4.77 -5.43
N ASN A 126 6.96 3.72 -4.67
CA ASN A 126 7.93 2.97 -3.89
C ASN A 126 8.24 1.62 -4.54
N ASP A 127 9.48 1.17 -4.35
CA ASP A 127 9.89 -0.18 -4.69
C ASP A 127 9.97 -1.06 -3.43
N GLN A 128 9.44 -2.28 -3.50
CA GLN A 128 9.75 -3.31 -2.51
C GLN A 128 11.11 -3.93 -2.84
N LYS A 129 12.03 -3.93 -1.88
CA LYS A 129 13.38 -4.46 -2.04
C LYS A 129 13.66 -5.55 -1.01
N ILE A 130 14.49 -6.52 -1.39
CA ILE A 130 15.07 -7.47 -0.45
C ILE A 130 16.21 -6.77 0.27
N ILE A 131 16.14 -6.71 1.60
CA ILE A 131 17.20 -6.18 2.46
C ILE A 131 17.79 -7.36 3.24
N ALA A 132 19.12 -7.49 3.21
CA ALA A 132 19.82 -8.57 3.89
C ALA A 132 21.11 -8.06 4.56
N ASN A 133 21.53 -8.76 5.61
CA ASN A 133 22.74 -8.44 6.35
C ASN A 133 23.99 -8.54 5.46
N THR A 134 24.85 -7.52 5.50
CA THR A 134 26.01 -7.43 4.60
C THR A 134 27.07 -8.49 4.87
N THR A 135 27.30 -8.86 6.13
CA THR A 135 28.22 -9.96 6.50
C THR A 135 27.70 -11.30 5.97
N TRP A 136 26.39 -11.54 6.10
CA TRP A 136 25.75 -12.74 5.59
C TRP A 136 25.83 -12.82 4.05
N LEU A 137 25.59 -11.72 3.35
CA LEU A 137 25.67 -11.69 1.88
C LEU A 137 27.09 -11.97 1.36
N LYS A 138 28.13 -11.51 2.06
CA LYS A 138 29.53 -11.82 1.72
C LYS A 138 29.83 -13.32 1.84
N ALA A 139 29.23 -14.00 2.80
CA ALA A 139 29.35 -15.44 2.98
C ALA A 139 28.43 -16.25 2.04
N ASN A 140 27.42 -15.63 1.44
CA ASN A 140 26.38 -16.28 0.63
C ASN A 140 26.21 -15.59 -0.74
N PRO A 141 27.25 -15.62 -1.60
CA PRO A 141 27.23 -14.93 -2.89
C PRO A 141 26.13 -15.41 -3.84
N LYS A 142 25.75 -16.69 -3.76
CA LYS A 142 24.65 -17.27 -4.54
C LYS A 142 23.29 -16.69 -4.14
N ALA A 143 23.04 -16.56 -2.84
CA ALA A 143 21.82 -15.94 -2.34
C ALA A 143 21.78 -14.45 -2.66
N LYS A 144 22.91 -13.75 -2.51
CA LYS A 144 23.05 -12.35 -2.94
C LYS A 144 22.64 -12.19 -4.42
N LYS A 145 23.18 -13.04 -5.30
CA LYS A 145 22.86 -12.98 -6.73
C LYS A 145 21.39 -13.30 -6.98
N PHE A 146 20.81 -14.29 -6.30
CA PHE A 146 19.38 -14.57 -6.40
C PHE A 146 18.52 -13.36 -5.98
N PHE A 147 18.84 -12.71 -4.85
CA PHE A 147 18.11 -11.53 -4.38
C PHE A 147 18.22 -10.32 -5.33
N GLU A 148 19.31 -10.19 -6.08
CA GLU A 148 19.46 -9.17 -7.12
C GLU A 148 18.63 -9.45 -8.38
N LEU A 149 18.27 -10.71 -8.62
CA LEU A 149 17.61 -11.18 -9.84
C LEU A 149 16.10 -11.32 -9.69
N VAL A 150 15.65 -11.82 -8.55
CA VAL A 150 14.24 -12.16 -8.34
C VAL A 150 13.37 -10.91 -8.44
N GLN A 151 12.35 -10.99 -9.29
CA GLN A 151 11.33 -9.95 -9.45
C GLN A 151 9.97 -10.61 -9.39
N ILE A 152 9.10 -10.10 -8.52
CA ILE A 152 7.73 -10.58 -8.39
C ILE A 152 6.82 -9.46 -8.91
N PRO A 153 6.07 -9.67 -10.01
CA PRO A 153 5.13 -8.68 -10.51
C PRO A 153 4.08 -8.29 -9.46
N ILE A 154 3.76 -7.00 -9.37
CA ILE A 154 2.71 -6.51 -8.45
C ILE A 154 1.37 -7.21 -8.69
N ALA A 155 1.05 -7.57 -9.95
CA ALA A 155 -0.15 -8.31 -10.30
C ALA A 155 -0.22 -9.68 -9.61
N ASP A 156 0.90 -10.38 -9.46
CA ASP A 156 0.95 -11.68 -8.82
C ASP A 156 0.84 -11.57 -7.30
N VAL A 157 1.46 -10.54 -6.70
CA VAL A 157 1.28 -10.23 -5.28
C VAL A 157 -0.18 -9.86 -4.98
N ASN A 158 -0.84 -9.13 -5.88
CA ASN A 158 -2.27 -8.83 -5.75
C ASN A 158 -3.14 -10.09 -5.86
N ALA A 159 -2.80 -11.02 -6.77
CA ALA A 159 -3.51 -12.29 -6.91
C ALA A 159 -3.33 -13.19 -5.68
N GLU A 160 -2.14 -13.24 -5.09
CA GLU A 160 -1.89 -13.91 -3.81
C GLU A 160 -2.75 -13.30 -2.69
N ASN A 161 -2.71 -11.97 -2.56
CA ASN A 161 -3.44 -11.26 -1.52
C ASN A 161 -4.94 -11.53 -1.58
N GLN A 162 -5.48 -11.66 -2.80
CA GLN A 162 -6.89 -12.01 -3.01
C GLN A 162 -7.20 -13.44 -2.52
N LYS A 163 -6.34 -14.43 -2.77
CA LYS A 163 -6.52 -15.80 -2.26
C LYS A 163 -6.53 -15.83 -0.74
N VAL A 164 -5.58 -15.12 -0.11
CA VAL A 164 -5.51 -15.00 1.36
C VAL A 164 -6.77 -14.34 1.91
N ALA A 165 -7.26 -13.26 1.28
CA ALA A 165 -8.50 -12.59 1.68
C ALA A 165 -9.74 -13.49 1.54
N ASN A 166 -9.76 -14.37 0.54
CA ASN A 166 -10.81 -15.37 0.34
C ASN A 166 -10.73 -16.56 1.33
N GLY A 167 -9.74 -16.55 2.23
CA GLY A 167 -9.62 -17.53 3.31
C GLY A 167 -8.49 -18.55 3.12
N GLU A 168 -7.76 -18.51 2.01
CA GLU A 168 -6.62 -19.41 1.75
C GLU A 168 -5.35 -18.90 2.45
N LYS A 169 -5.38 -18.87 3.79
CA LYS A 169 -4.36 -18.20 4.63
C LYS A 169 -3.56 -19.13 5.54
N SER A 170 -3.72 -20.45 5.40
CA SER A 170 -2.88 -21.40 6.15
C SER A 170 -1.46 -21.43 5.60
N ASN A 171 -0.48 -21.80 6.42
CA ASN A 171 0.92 -21.95 5.98
C ASN A 171 1.03 -22.94 4.81
N GLU A 172 0.24 -24.01 4.81
CA GLU A 172 0.20 -25.00 3.71
C GLU A 172 -0.31 -24.39 2.41
N GLN A 173 -1.39 -23.58 2.48
CA GLN A 173 -1.95 -22.90 1.32
C GLN A 173 -0.98 -21.86 0.76
N ILE A 174 -0.36 -21.05 1.63
CA ILE A 174 0.63 -20.05 1.21
C ILE A 174 1.83 -20.73 0.54
N MET A 175 2.35 -21.81 1.11
CA MET A 175 3.43 -22.58 0.49
C MET A 175 3.02 -23.19 -0.85
N LYS A 176 1.79 -23.68 -0.95
CA LYS A 176 1.25 -24.16 -2.22
C LYS A 176 1.18 -23.04 -3.26
N HIS A 177 0.68 -21.85 -2.91
CA HIS A 177 0.60 -20.71 -3.82
C HIS A 177 1.98 -20.28 -4.32
N ALA A 178 2.99 -20.24 -3.44
CA ALA A 178 4.36 -19.94 -3.82
C ALA A 178 4.91 -20.97 -4.81
N THR A 179 4.66 -22.26 -4.56
CA THR A 179 5.11 -23.36 -5.44
C THR A 179 4.39 -23.33 -6.79
N ASP A 180 3.08 -23.07 -6.80
CA ASP A 180 2.29 -22.91 -8.02
C ASP A 180 2.78 -21.70 -8.83
N TRP A 181 3.14 -20.59 -8.16
CA TRP A 181 3.70 -19.40 -8.81
C TRP A 181 5.05 -19.70 -9.47
N ILE A 182 5.93 -20.43 -8.77
CA ILE A 182 7.21 -20.89 -9.34
C ILE A 182 6.98 -21.77 -10.57
N ALA A 183 6.01 -22.68 -10.52
CA ALA A 183 5.68 -23.54 -11.66
C ALA A 183 5.14 -22.73 -12.85
N ALA A 184 4.32 -21.70 -12.60
CA ALA A 184 3.81 -20.81 -13.64
C ALA A 184 4.90 -19.90 -14.25
N HIS A 185 5.92 -19.53 -13.47
CA HIS A 185 7.04 -18.67 -13.88
C HIS A 185 8.35 -19.45 -14.04
N HIS A 186 8.24 -20.75 -14.37
CA HIS A 186 9.36 -21.70 -14.31
C HIS A 186 10.58 -21.26 -15.13
N ALA A 187 10.37 -20.64 -16.31
CA ALA A 187 11.46 -20.18 -17.16
C ALA A 187 12.30 -19.07 -16.48
N ASP A 188 11.64 -18.07 -15.91
CA ASP A 188 12.33 -16.98 -15.18
C ASP A 188 12.97 -17.50 -13.91
N TRP A 189 12.27 -18.36 -13.17
CA TRP A 189 12.78 -18.99 -11.97
C TRP A 189 14.07 -19.78 -12.22
N GLU A 190 14.08 -20.68 -13.21
CA GLU A 190 15.25 -21.48 -13.55
C GLU A 190 16.41 -20.61 -14.04
N LYS A 191 16.12 -19.54 -14.78
CA LYS A 191 17.13 -18.55 -15.17
C LYS A 191 17.78 -17.91 -13.93
N TRP A 192 16.98 -17.42 -12.99
CA TRP A 192 17.50 -16.80 -11.76
C TRP A 192 18.33 -17.79 -10.93
N ILE A 193 17.86 -19.03 -10.79
CA ILE A 193 18.58 -20.07 -10.04
C ILE A 193 19.89 -20.45 -10.73
N ALA A 194 19.91 -20.59 -12.05
CA ALA A 194 21.13 -20.90 -12.80
C ALA A 194 22.19 -19.79 -12.64
N GLU A 195 21.79 -18.52 -12.81
CA GLU A 195 22.68 -17.38 -12.62
C GLU A 195 23.16 -17.26 -11.17
N ALA A 196 22.26 -17.47 -10.20
CA ALA A 196 22.61 -17.48 -8.78
C ALA A 196 23.62 -18.57 -8.43
N LYS A 197 23.46 -19.79 -8.97
CA LYS A 197 24.40 -20.91 -8.75
C LYS A 197 25.79 -20.66 -9.32
N ALA A 198 25.89 -19.86 -10.38
CA ALA A 198 27.15 -19.47 -11.02
C ALA A 198 27.92 -18.36 -10.28
N ALA A 199 27.28 -17.68 -9.32
CA ALA A 199 27.93 -16.63 -8.52
C ALA A 199 29.01 -17.21 -7.58
N LYS A 200 30.09 -16.45 -7.42
CA LYS A 200 31.26 -16.77 -6.60
C LYS A 200 31.38 -15.88 -5.39
#